data_AF-A0AAW6GP24-F1
#
_entry.id   AF-A0AAW6GP24-F1
#
_cell.length_a   1.000
_cell.length_b   1.000
_cell.length_c   1.000
_cell.angle_alpha   90.00
_cell.angle_beta   90.00
_cell.angle_gamma   90.00
#
_symmetry.space_group_name_H-M   'P 1'
#
loop_
_entity.id
_entity.type
_entity.pdbx_description
1 polymer ?
#
loop_
_entity_poly.entity_id
_entity_poly.type
_entity_poly.pdbx_seq_one_letter_code
_entity_poly.pdbx_strand_id
1 'polypeptide(L)'
;MSRETSKVFVAGSNANLLSKELGTFLTGRYVTMELYPFSFHEFLKLEQVAIKQDTFYAAEGKVLLLSEIQKYLGIGNFPQYIQSDNDNYLLSLYTDIIYKDVVVRNKISNERQLGEMMYYLASNATHRFVYNSVTKAVDVKSPDTIKSYIGFVEDTYLVRQLSII
;
A
#
# COMPACT_ATOMS: atom_id res chain seq x y z
N MET A 1 -13.23 -45.35 -1.56
CA MET A 1 -13.54 -43.99 -1.02
C MET A 1 -12.79 -42.97 -1.85
N SER A 2 -13.48 -42.27 -2.77
CA SER A 2 -12.87 -41.15 -3.50
C SER A 2 -12.61 -40.01 -2.53
N ARG A 3 -11.36 -39.56 -2.42
CA ARG A 3 -11.05 -38.33 -1.70
C ARG A 3 -11.57 -37.17 -2.54
N GLU A 4 -12.70 -36.57 -2.15
CA GLU A 4 -13.11 -35.30 -2.72
C GLU A 4 -12.09 -34.22 -2.36
N THR A 5 -11.51 -33.60 -3.38
CA THR A 5 -10.59 -32.48 -3.23
C THR A 5 -11.39 -31.18 -3.18
N SER A 6 -11.63 -30.66 -1.98
CA SER A 6 -12.26 -29.34 -1.80
C SER A 6 -11.25 -28.22 -2.02
N LYS A 7 -11.67 -27.15 -2.72
CA LYS A 7 -10.90 -25.91 -2.83
C LYS A 7 -11.24 -25.00 -1.64
N VAL A 8 -10.22 -24.56 -0.91
CA VAL A 8 -10.37 -23.67 0.24
C VAL A 8 -9.76 -22.32 -0.12
N PHE A 9 -10.53 -21.24 0.09
CA PHE A 9 -10.06 -19.87 -0.06
C PHE A 9 -9.89 -19.28 1.34
N VAL A 10 -8.70 -18.76 1.62
CA VAL A 10 -8.40 -18.05 2.87
C VAL A 10 -8.04 -16.62 2.47
N ALA A 11 -8.83 -15.66 2.97
CA ALA A 11 -8.53 -14.25 2.85
C ALA A 11 -8.11 -13.71 4.22
N GLY A 12 -7.14 -12.82 4.24
CA GLY A 12 -6.67 -12.15 5.44
C GLY A 12 -6.05 -10.82 5.08
N SER A 13 -6.19 -9.83 5.95
CA SER A 13 -5.69 -8.47 5.75
C SER A 13 -4.17 -8.34 5.96
N ASN A 14 -3.47 -9.42 6.31
CA ASN A 14 -2.04 -9.40 6.60
C ASN A 14 -1.31 -10.54 5.85
N ALA A 15 -0.49 -10.17 4.86
CA ALA A 15 0.20 -11.09 3.97
C ALA A 15 1.24 -11.97 4.69
N ASN A 16 1.77 -11.53 5.85
CA ASN A 16 2.75 -12.30 6.61
C ASN A 16 2.13 -13.52 7.29
N LEU A 17 0.86 -13.45 7.74
CA LEU A 17 0.14 -14.60 8.32
C LEU A 17 -0.08 -15.72 7.28
N LEU A 18 -0.23 -15.33 6.01
CA LEU A 18 -0.61 -16.21 4.90
C LEU A 18 0.57 -16.78 4.10
N SER A 19 1.72 -16.10 4.06
CA SER A 19 2.79 -16.46 3.11
C SER A 19 3.93 -17.28 3.72
N LYS A 20 4.43 -16.94 4.91
CA LYS A 20 5.57 -17.65 5.53
C LYS A 20 5.16 -18.91 6.30
N GLU A 21 4.13 -18.83 7.13
CA GLU A 21 3.74 -19.96 7.99
C GLU A 21 2.87 -20.97 7.22
N LEU A 22 1.78 -20.50 6.59
CA LEU A 22 0.85 -21.36 5.85
C LEU A 22 1.50 -22.05 4.64
N GLY A 23 2.43 -21.38 3.95
CA GLY A 23 3.17 -21.99 2.85
C GLY A 23 4.01 -23.19 3.27
N THR A 24 4.57 -23.13 4.49
CA THR A 24 5.33 -24.23 5.10
C THR A 24 4.44 -25.43 5.40
N PHE A 25 3.21 -25.20 5.88
CA PHE A 25 2.26 -26.29 6.19
C PHE A 25 1.63 -26.92 4.94
N LEU A 26 1.36 -26.13 3.90
CA LEU A 26 0.64 -26.60 2.72
C LEU A 26 1.55 -27.28 1.67
N THR A 27 2.87 -27.31 1.89
CA THR A 27 3.86 -28.05 1.07
C THR A 27 3.66 -27.82 -0.44
N GLY A 28 3.46 -26.56 -0.85
CA GLY A 28 3.25 -26.18 -2.25
C GLY A 28 1.85 -26.38 -2.81
N ARG A 29 0.86 -26.82 -2.00
CA ARG A 29 -0.56 -26.95 -2.41
C ARG A 29 -1.37 -25.68 -2.16
N TYR A 30 -0.78 -24.53 -2.46
CA TYR A 30 -1.43 -23.24 -2.32
C TYR A 30 -1.00 -22.32 -3.45
N VAL A 31 -1.89 -21.39 -3.81
CA VAL A 31 -1.60 -20.29 -4.73
C VAL A 31 -1.90 -19.03 -3.96
N THR A 32 -0.89 -18.17 -3.80
CA THR A 32 -1.07 -16.86 -3.17
C THR A 32 -1.46 -15.84 -4.23
N MET A 33 -2.47 -15.04 -3.92
CA MET A 33 -2.85 -13.88 -4.70
C MET A 33 -2.72 -12.65 -3.80
N GLU A 34 -1.96 -11.67 -4.24
CA GLU A 34 -1.86 -10.37 -3.58
C GLU A 34 -2.91 -9.43 -4.16
N LEU A 35 -3.66 -8.78 -3.30
CA LEU A 35 -4.65 -7.78 -3.69
C LEU A 35 -4.07 -6.39 -3.42
N TYR A 36 -3.86 -5.64 -4.50
CA TYR A 36 -3.45 -4.24 -4.43
C TYR A 36 -4.69 -3.34 -4.46
N PRO A 37 -4.57 -2.07 -4.04
CA PRO A 37 -5.58 -1.07 -4.34
C PRO A 37 -5.80 -0.94 -5.85
N PHE A 38 -6.86 -0.27 -6.27
CA PHE A 38 -7.23 -0.21 -7.68
C PHE A 38 -6.10 0.32 -8.55
N SER A 39 -5.88 -0.35 -9.68
CA SER A 39 -5.12 0.22 -10.78
C SER A 39 -5.87 1.42 -11.36
N PHE A 40 -5.16 2.28 -12.11
CA PHE A 40 -5.80 3.40 -12.81
C PHE A 40 -6.94 2.93 -13.75
N HIS A 41 -6.79 1.75 -14.36
CA HIS A 41 -7.86 1.17 -15.19
C HIS A 41 -9.11 0.78 -14.38
N GLU A 42 -8.93 0.18 -13.21
CA GLU A 42 -10.05 -0.16 -12.32
C GLU A 42 -10.71 1.09 -11.74
N PHE A 43 -9.92 2.11 -11.44
CA PHE A 43 -10.41 3.42 -11.06
C PHE A 43 -11.33 4.02 -12.13
N LEU A 44 -10.87 4.09 -13.39
CA LEU A 44 -11.67 4.62 -14.50
C LEU A 44 -12.98 3.84 -14.69
N LYS A 45 -12.96 2.52 -14.49
CA LYS A 45 -14.18 1.69 -14.52
C LYS A 45 -15.13 2.03 -13.38
N LEU A 46 -14.62 2.23 -12.17
CA LEU A 46 -15.43 2.59 -11.00
C LEU A 46 -16.08 3.97 -11.19
N GLU A 47 -15.32 4.92 -11.73
CA GLU A 47 -15.76 6.28 -12.10
C GLU A 47 -16.63 6.32 -13.37
N GLN A 48 -16.86 5.17 -14.01
CA GLN A 48 -17.68 5.02 -15.23
C GLN A 48 -17.15 5.86 -16.41
N VAL A 49 -15.83 6.08 -16.47
CA VAL A 49 -15.16 6.81 -17.56
C VAL A 49 -14.99 5.87 -18.76
N ALA A 50 -15.67 6.19 -19.86
CA ALA A 50 -15.61 5.39 -21.08
C ALA A 50 -14.29 5.63 -21.85
N ILE A 51 -13.37 4.66 -21.81
CA ILE A 51 -12.13 4.68 -22.59
C ILE A 51 -12.27 3.80 -23.83
N LYS A 52 -12.01 4.39 -25.00
CA LYS A 52 -11.89 3.68 -26.29
C LYS A 52 -10.44 3.72 -26.76
N GLN A 53 -10.11 2.92 -27.77
CA GLN A 53 -8.75 2.92 -28.33
C GLN A 53 -8.36 4.31 -28.86
N ASP A 54 -9.29 5.04 -29.48
CA ASP A 54 -9.06 6.39 -30.00
C ASP A 54 -8.80 7.43 -28.89
N THR A 55 -9.26 7.18 -27.66
CA THR A 55 -9.07 8.09 -26.51
C THR A 55 -7.58 8.33 -26.24
N PHE A 56 -6.71 7.34 -26.48
CA PHE A 56 -5.28 7.47 -26.24
C PHE A 56 -4.56 8.35 -27.28
N TYR A 57 -5.15 8.52 -28.46
CA TYR A 57 -4.52 9.21 -29.59
C TYR A 57 -5.14 10.59 -29.85
N ALA A 58 -6.44 10.75 -29.61
CA ALA A 58 -7.16 12.01 -29.77
C ALA A 58 -6.75 13.06 -28.71
N ALA A 59 -6.67 14.33 -29.12
CA ALA A 59 -6.31 15.42 -28.21
C ALA A 59 -7.26 15.54 -27.02
N GLU A 60 -8.58 15.49 -27.25
CA GLU A 60 -9.60 15.52 -26.20
C GLU A 60 -9.47 14.33 -25.25
N GLY A 61 -9.21 13.14 -25.79
CA GLY A 61 -9.02 11.93 -24.98
C GLY A 61 -7.77 12.00 -24.08
N LYS A 62 -6.69 12.60 -24.56
CA LYS A 62 -5.49 12.86 -23.73
C LYS A 62 -5.78 13.85 -22.61
N VAL A 63 -6.54 14.91 -22.87
CA VAL A 63 -6.94 15.87 -21.84
C VAL A 63 -7.81 15.20 -20.77
N LEU A 64 -8.77 14.38 -21.18
CA LEU A 64 -9.57 13.56 -20.26
C LEU A 64 -8.68 12.66 -19.40
N LEU A 65 -7.80 11.86 -20.01
CA LEU A 65 -6.90 10.95 -19.29
C LEU A 65 -5.97 11.70 -18.31
N LEU A 66 -5.51 12.90 -18.68
CA LEU A 66 -4.71 13.75 -17.79
C LEU A 66 -5.52 14.28 -16.60
N SER A 67 -6.79 14.61 -16.79
CA SER A 67 -7.68 14.99 -15.69
C SER A 67 -7.93 13.81 -14.75
N GLU A 68 -8.22 12.63 -15.30
CA GLU A 68 -8.51 11.44 -14.51
C GLU A 68 -7.28 10.91 -13.75
N ILE A 69 -6.08 10.97 -14.33
CA ILE A 69 -4.86 10.59 -13.61
C ILE A 69 -4.57 11.57 -12.47
N GLN A 70 -4.84 12.87 -12.66
CA GLN A 70 -4.71 13.86 -11.58
C GLN A 70 -5.69 13.58 -10.45
N LYS A 71 -6.95 13.24 -10.77
CA LYS A 71 -7.95 12.81 -9.78
C LYS A 71 -7.46 11.56 -9.05
N TYR A 72 -7.08 10.51 -9.78
CA TYR A 72 -6.55 9.26 -9.23
C TYR A 72 -5.36 9.47 -8.28
N LEU A 73 -4.43 10.36 -8.62
CA LEU A 73 -3.28 10.68 -7.76
C LEU A 73 -3.66 11.54 -6.56
N GLY A 74 -4.72 12.36 -6.67
CA GLY A 74 -5.19 13.25 -5.61
C GLY A 74 -6.03 12.54 -4.55
N ILE A 75 -7.02 11.74 -4.97
CA ILE A 75 -7.91 11.00 -4.05
C ILE A 75 -7.37 9.60 -3.71
N GLY A 76 -6.38 9.12 -4.44
CA GLY A 76 -5.81 7.79 -4.27
C GLY A 76 -6.67 6.68 -4.90
N ASN A 77 -6.41 5.45 -4.49
CA ASN A 77 -6.88 4.26 -5.18
C ASN A 77 -7.59 3.24 -4.28
N PHE A 78 -8.02 3.66 -3.09
CA PHE A 78 -8.81 2.84 -2.18
C PHE A 78 -10.29 2.83 -2.60
N PRO A 79 -10.87 1.69 -3.01
CA PRO A 79 -12.22 1.63 -3.59
C PRO A 79 -13.29 2.23 -2.68
N GLN A 80 -13.22 1.92 -1.38
CA GLN A 80 -14.16 2.43 -0.39
C GLN A 80 -14.09 3.95 -0.27
N TYR A 81 -12.90 4.56 -0.36
CA TYR A 81 -12.76 6.01 -0.33
C TYR A 81 -13.31 6.64 -1.61
N ILE A 82 -12.95 6.08 -2.78
CA ILE A 82 -13.44 6.57 -4.08
C ILE A 82 -14.98 6.62 -4.12
N GLN A 83 -15.65 5.65 -3.51
CA GLN A 83 -17.12 5.60 -3.49
C GLN A 83 -17.77 6.47 -2.41
N SER A 84 -17.10 6.72 -1.29
CA SER A 84 -17.71 7.36 -0.11
C SER A 84 -17.22 8.78 0.18
N ASP A 85 -16.07 9.17 -0.38
CA ASP A 85 -15.40 10.45 -0.12
C ASP A 85 -15.26 10.77 1.37
N ASN A 86 -15.03 9.72 2.18
CA ASN A 86 -15.01 9.81 3.63
C ASN A 86 -13.58 9.79 4.18
N ASP A 87 -13.04 10.96 4.49
CA ASP A 87 -11.68 11.08 5.05
C ASP A 87 -11.49 10.31 6.35
N ASN A 88 -12.54 10.16 7.18
CA ASN A 88 -12.45 9.40 8.42
C ASN A 88 -12.17 7.92 8.17
N TYR A 89 -12.60 7.37 7.03
CA TYR A 89 -12.26 6.01 6.64
C TYR A 89 -10.76 5.86 6.40
N LEU A 90 -10.15 6.75 5.60
CA LEU A 90 -8.71 6.73 5.33
C LEU A 90 -7.90 6.95 6.62
N LEU A 91 -8.31 7.90 7.46
CA LEU A 91 -7.64 8.16 8.73
C LEU A 91 -7.71 6.96 9.67
N SER A 92 -8.87 6.30 9.76
CA SER A 92 -9.04 5.11 10.59
C SER A 92 -8.20 3.95 10.05
N LEU A 93 -8.20 3.73 8.74
CA LEU A 93 -7.39 2.70 8.08
C LEU A 93 -5.89 2.93 8.31
N TYR A 94 -5.42 4.16 8.10
CA TYR A 94 -4.03 4.54 8.36
C TYR A 94 -3.65 4.31 9.83
N THR A 95 -4.48 4.78 10.77
CA THR A 95 -4.22 4.65 12.20
C THR A 95 -4.18 3.19 12.63
N ASP A 96 -5.11 2.37 12.12
CA ASP A 96 -5.16 0.94 12.39
C ASP A 96 -3.93 0.21 11.87
N ILE A 97 -3.49 0.49 10.64
CA ILE A 97 -2.28 -0.11 10.06
C ILE A 97 -1.05 0.28 10.88
N ILE A 98 -0.86 1.58 11.14
CA ILE A 98 0.31 2.05 11.89
C ILE A 98 0.32 1.48 13.31
N TYR A 99 -0.81 1.47 14.01
CA TYR A 99 -0.83 1.01 15.39
C TYR A 99 -0.79 -0.53 15.49
N LYS A 100 -1.73 -1.22 14.85
CA LYS A 100 -1.89 -2.67 15.02
C LYS A 100 -0.82 -3.45 14.26
N ASP A 101 -0.59 -3.11 13.00
CA ASP A 101 0.28 -3.89 12.12
C ASP A 101 1.75 -3.49 12.22
N VAL A 102 2.07 -2.25 12.63
CA VAL A 102 3.44 -1.77 12.79
C VAL A 102 3.86 -1.68 14.26
N VAL A 103 3.21 -0.85 15.07
CA VAL A 103 3.65 -0.57 16.46
C VAL A 103 3.53 -1.80 17.35
N VAL A 104 2.33 -2.37 17.48
CA VAL A 104 2.06 -3.52 18.37
C VAL A 104 2.86 -4.75 17.93
N ARG A 105 2.87 -5.02 16.62
CA ARG A 105 3.53 -6.20 16.03
C ARG A 105 5.04 -6.20 16.26
N ASN A 106 5.69 -5.05 16.07
CA ASN A 106 7.14 -4.91 16.16
C ASN A 106 7.61 -4.39 17.53
N LYS A 107 6.67 -4.22 18.48
CA LYS A 107 6.93 -3.73 19.86
C LYS A 107 7.70 -2.40 19.86
N ILE A 108 7.29 -1.49 18.98
CA ILE A 108 7.93 -0.17 18.85
C ILE A 108 7.61 0.66 20.09
N SER A 109 8.64 1.14 20.78
CA SER A 109 8.48 1.94 22.01
C SER A 109 8.29 3.44 21.74
N ASN A 110 8.79 3.94 20.61
CA ASN A 110 8.69 5.36 20.26
C ASN A 110 7.79 5.57 19.04
N GLU A 111 6.49 5.57 19.28
CA GLU A 111 5.44 5.79 18.26
C GLU A 111 5.54 7.17 17.62
N ARG A 112 5.97 8.18 18.39
CA ARG A 112 6.11 9.56 17.89
C ARG A 112 7.12 9.64 16.74
N GLN A 113 8.29 9.02 16.90
CA GLN A 113 9.33 9.00 15.85
C GLN A 113 8.86 8.26 14.60
N LEU A 114 8.06 7.20 14.75
CA LEU A 114 7.44 6.52 13.62
C LEU A 114 6.47 7.45 12.88
N GLY A 115 5.62 8.19 13.61
CA GLY A 115 4.70 9.17 13.02
C GLY A 115 5.43 10.30 12.28
N GLU A 116 6.49 10.86 12.88
CA GLU A 116 7.32 11.89 12.24
C GLU A 116 8.02 11.35 10.99
N MET A 117 8.50 10.09 11.02
CA MET A 117 9.04 9.40 9.85
C MET A 117 8.00 9.23 8.75
N MET A 118 6.78 8.78 9.09
CA MET A 118 5.70 8.63 8.10
C MET A 118 5.32 9.97 7.47
N TYR A 119 5.24 11.03 8.27
CA TYR A 119 5.00 12.38 7.75
C TYR A 119 6.12 12.81 6.80
N TYR A 120 7.38 12.63 7.20
CA TYR A 120 8.53 12.96 6.36
C TYR A 120 8.50 12.21 5.02
N LEU A 121 8.24 10.89 5.03
CA LEU A 121 8.18 10.07 3.82
C LEU A 121 7.02 10.47 2.93
N ALA A 122 5.84 10.77 3.49
CA ALA A 122 4.68 11.23 2.73
C ALA A 122 4.92 12.59 2.08
N SER A 123 5.50 13.56 2.81
CA SER A 123 5.85 14.88 2.27
C SER A 123 6.94 14.84 1.19
N ASN A 124 7.73 13.77 1.16
CA ASN A 124 8.81 13.57 0.18
C ASN A 124 8.55 12.33 -0.68
N ALA A 125 7.28 11.97 -0.89
CA ALA A 125 6.92 10.83 -1.72
C ALA A 125 7.56 10.96 -3.10
N THR A 126 8.07 9.85 -3.64
CA THR A 126 8.80 9.76 -4.92
C THR A 126 10.19 10.39 -4.97
N HIS A 127 10.62 11.12 -3.94
CA HIS A 127 11.98 11.67 -3.89
C HIS A 127 13.02 10.62 -3.46
N ARG A 128 14.24 10.77 -3.97
CA ARG A 128 15.39 9.97 -3.53
C ARG A 128 15.81 10.43 -2.13
N PHE A 129 16.12 9.48 -1.26
CA PHE A 129 16.66 9.76 0.07
C PHE A 129 17.73 8.73 0.44
N VAL A 130 18.48 9.04 1.49
CA VAL A 130 19.38 8.10 2.17
C VAL A 130 18.95 8.01 3.62
N TYR A 131 19.11 6.86 4.28
CA TYR A 131 18.61 6.69 5.66
C TYR A 131 19.14 7.76 6.64
N ASN A 132 20.39 8.22 6.44
CA ASN A 132 21.02 9.30 7.22
C ASN A 132 20.36 10.68 7.06
N SER A 133 19.64 10.95 5.97
CA SER A 133 18.92 12.22 5.84
C SER A 133 17.60 12.18 6.62
N VAL A 134 16.97 11.01 6.67
CA VAL A 134 15.73 10.79 7.43
C VAL A 134 16.00 10.88 8.93
N THR A 135 17.08 10.27 9.42
CA THR A 135 17.45 10.32 10.85
C THR A 135 17.53 11.75 11.38
N LYS A 136 18.14 12.66 10.60
CA LYS A 136 18.25 14.09 10.94
C LYS A 136 16.91 14.81 10.92
N ALA A 137 16.01 14.43 10.03
CA ALA A 137 14.71 15.07 9.88
C ALA A 137 13.72 14.71 10.99
N VAL A 138 13.88 13.52 11.61
CA VAL A 138 12.92 12.97 12.59
C VAL A 138 13.54 12.65 13.95
N ASP A 139 14.73 13.23 14.20
CA ASP A 139 15.50 13.10 15.44
C ASP A 139 15.67 11.65 15.95
N VAL A 140 15.94 10.73 15.01
CA VAL A 140 16.26 9.32 15.30
C VAL A 140 17.77 9.13 15.26
N LYS A 141 18.32 8.52 16.31
CA LYS A 141 19.79 8.40 16.47
C LYS A 141 20.45 7.45 15.47
N SER A 142 19.75 6.38 15.08
CA SER A 142 20.34 5.30 14.28
C SER A 142 19.69 5.18 12.89
N PRO A 143 20.49 5.17 11.81
CA PRO A 143 20.00 4.87 10.46
C PRO A 143 19.42 3.46 10.35
N ASP A 144 19.92 2.51 11.16
CA ASP A 144 19.40 1.14 11.19
C ASP A 144 17.98 1.09 11.77
N THR A 145 17.67 1.97 12.73
CA THR A 145 16.29 2.11 13.24
C THR A 145 15.35 2.62 12.16
N ILE A 146 15.74 3.65 11.40
CA ILE A 146 14.96 4.13 10.25
C ILE A 146 14.78 3.02 9.22
N LYS A 147 15.85 2.30 8.86
CA LYS A 147 15.77 1.19 7.92
C LYS A 147 14.79 0.12 8.38
N SER A 148 14.81 -0.22 9.67
CA SER A 148 13.91 -1.21 10.27
C SER A 148 12.46 -0.72 10.27
N TYR A 149 12.22 0.52 10.69
CA TYR A 149 10.88 1.11 10.70
C TYR A 149 10.28 1.20 9.30
N ILE A 150 11.06 1.61 8.30
CA ILE A 150 10.59 1.61 6.91
C ILE A 150 10.24 0.18 6.48
N GLY A 151 11.10 -0.81 6.76
CA GLY A 151 10.80 -2.21 6.46
C GLY A 151 9.51 -2.72 7.12
N PHE A 152 9.25 -2.34 8.37
CA PHE A 152 8.01 -2.71 9.06
C PHE A 152 6.76 -2.10 8.43
N VAL A 153 6.86 -0.89 7.88
CA VAL A 153 5.76 -0.24 7.16
C VAL A 153 5.63 -0.81 5.72
N GLU A 154 6.72 -1.20 5.08
CA GLU A 154 6.66 -1.88 3.77
C GLU A 154 5.94 -3.23 3.87
N ASP A 155 6.15 -3.97 4.97
CA ASP A 155 5.45 -5.21 5.26
C ASP A 155 3.90 -5.06 5.34
N THR A 156 3.40 -3.83 5.55
CA THR A 156 1.96 -3.54 5.56
C THR A 156 1.41 -3.05 4.22
N TYR A 157 2.24 -2.99 3.17
CA TYR A 157 1.91 -2.45 1.85
C TYR A 157 1.54 -0.96 1.84
N LEU A 158 1.72 -0.25 2.95
CA LEU A 158 1.40 1.18 3.04
C LEU A 158 2.43 2.04 2.28
N VAL A 159 3.70 1.63 2.30
CA VAL A 159 4.80 2.30 1.61
C VAL A 159 5.61 1.25 0.86
N ARG A 160 6.31 1.66 -0.22
CA ARG A 160 7.28 0.81 -0.91
C ARG A 160 8.48 1.62 -1.35
N GLN A 161 9.67 1.12 -1.06
CA GLN A 161 10.93 1.64 -1.58
C GLN A 161 11.13 1.17 -3.03
N LEU A 162 11.51 2.11 -3.89
CA LEU A 162 11.89 1.81 -5.27
C LEU A 162 13.42 1.86 -5.37
N SER A 163 14.03 0.74 -5.77
CA SER A 163 15.46 0.70 -6.04
C SER A 163 15.75 1.34 -7.39
N ILE A 164 16.78 2.19 -7.45
CA ILE A 164 17.29 2.71 -8.72
C ILE A 164 18.14 1.60 -9.33
N ILE A 165 17.70 1.07 -10.47
CA ILE A 165 18.46 0.14 -11.32
C ILE A 165 19.58 0.91 -12.02
#